data_AF-A0A1V2KJC4-F1
#
_entry.id   AF-A0A1V2KJC4-F1
#
_cell.length_a   1.000
_cell.length_b   1.000
_cell.length_c   1.000
_cell.angle_alpha   90.00
_cell.angle_beta   90.00
_cell.angle_gamma   90.00
#
_symmetry.space_group_name_H-M   'P 1'
#
loop_
_entity.id
_entity.type
_entity.pdbx_description
1 polymer ?
#
loop_
_entity_poly.entity_id
_entity_poly.type
_entity_poly.pdbx_seq_one_letter_code
_entity_poly.pdbx_strand_id
1 'polypeptide(L)'
;MAKPFSDPALSSALDTLVKSPLNQADDDALVSAAKAVWYSDANLLDEVMAFLEEHSSEMELRRAGYLLERFTRFSCAPDGRVKEALKALEQFSASASKQDVKPQGAVALRSRRDDLAVSWGLSEGLGLKAQALMPFQTRHYEAEQRTASA
;
A
#
# COMPACT_ATOMS: atom_id res chain seq x y z
N MET A 1 -9.70 4.16 -30.28
CA MET A 1 -8.44 4.67 -29.69
C MET A 1 -8.52 4.43 -28.20
N ALA A 2 -8.02 3.30 -27.72
CA ALA A 2 -7.86 3.07 -26.29
C ALA A 2 -6.66 3.90 -25.83
N LYS A 3 -6.88 4.77 -24.83
CA LYS A 3 -5.83 5.57 -24.22
C LYS A 3 -4.81 4.58 -23.62
N PRO A 4 -3.49 4.74 -23.82
CA PRO A 4 -2.54 3.97 -23.02
C PRO A 4 -2.88 4.28 -21.57
N PHE A 5 -3.20 3.24 -20.79
CA PHE A 5 -3.36 3.37 -19.36
C PHE A 5 -2.03 3.94 -18.87
N SER A 6 -2.02 5.22 -18.53
CA SER A 6 -0.95 5.80 -17.75
C SER A 6 -1.05 5.07 -16.42
N ASP A 7 -0.22 4.04 -16.24
CA ASP A 7 -0.16 3.32 -14.98
C ASP A 7 0.01 4.38 -13.89
N PRO A 8 -0.91 4.46 -12.92
CA PRO A 8 -0.80 5.47 -11.91
C PRO A 8 0.50 5.26 -11.15
N ALA A 9 1.38 6.26 -11.19
CA ALA A 9 2.63 6.25 -10.45
C ALA A 9 2.33 6.05 -8.95
N LEU A 10 2.90 5.01 -8.37
CA LEU A 10 2.70 4.65 -6.96
C LEU A 10 3.10 5.82 -6.06
N SER A 11 4.20 6.51 -6.38
CA SER A 11 4.70 7.71 -5.69
C SER A 11 3.63 8.79 -5.55
N SER A 12 2.94 9.15 -6.64
CA SER A 12 1.89 10.17 -6.65
C SER A 12 0.66 9.76 -5.83
N ALA A 13 0.26 8.49 -5.92
CA ALA A 13 -0.84 7.98 -5.11
C ALA A 13 -0.49 7.98 -3.61
N LEU A 14 0.75 7.61 -3.26
CA LEU A 14 1.26 7.67 -1.90
C LEU A 14 1.31 9.11 -1.38
N ASP A 15 1.80 10.08 -2.15
CA ASP A 15 1.81 11.51 -1.78
C ASP A 15 0.44 12.01 -1.32
N THR A 16 -0.63 11.58 -2.00
CA THR A 16 -2.00 11.91 -1.61
C THR A 16 -2.42 11.22 -0.31
N LEU A 17 -2.12 9.92 -0.19
CA LEU A 17 -2.58 9.08 0.92
C LEU A 17 -1.91 9.43 2.25
N VAL A 18 -0.63 9.82 2.24
CA VAL A 18 0.13 10.04 3.48
C VAL A 18 -0.20 11.36 4.18
N LYS A 19 -0.78 12.32 3.45
CA LYS A 19 -1.14 13.66 3.95
C LYS A 19 -2.28 13.68 4.96
N SER A 20 -3.07 12.61 5.04
CA SER A 20 -4.22 12.49 5.94
C SER A 20 -4.21 11.18 6.73
N PRO A 21 -4.96 11.07 7.84
CA PRO A 21 -5.13 9.80 8.54
C PRO A 21 -5.66 8.70 7.61
N LEU A 22 -5.08 7.50 7.69
CA LEU A 22 -5.37 6.40 6.76
C LEU A 22 -6.81 5.88 6.81
N ASN A 23 -7.50 6.08 7.93
CA ASN A 23 -8.93 5.78 8.07
C ASN A 23 -9.84 6.79 7.35
N GLN A 24 -9.28 7.88 6.83
CA GLN A 24 -9.92 8.92 6.03
C GLN A 24 -9.31 9.02 4.63
N ALA A 25 -8.49 8.04 4.23
CA ALA A 25 -7.83 8.00 2.93
C ALA A 25 -8.81 8.24 1.77
N ASP A 26 -8.34 8.93 0.74
CA ASP A 26 -9.06 9.05 -0.53
C ASP A 26 -9.17 7.67 -1.19
N ASP A 27 -10.38 7.28 -1.58
CA ASP A 27 -10.64 5.93 -2.09
C ASP A 27 -9.99 5.72 -3.46
N ASP A 28 -9.99 6.76 -4.32
CA ASP A 28 -9.40 6.69 -5.66
C ASP A 28 -7.88 6.58 -5.57
N ALA A 29 -7.23 7.39 -4.73
CA ALA A 29 -5.80 7.29 -4.46
C ALA A 29 -5.42 5.93 -3.85
N LEU A 30 -6.25 5.39 -2.95
CA LEU A 30 -6.01 4.09 -2.32
C LEU A 30 -6.08 2.96 -3.34
N VAL A 31 -7.10 2.97 -4.20
CA VAL A 31 -7.27 2.00 -5.30
C VAL A 31 -6.13 2.15 -6.30
N SER A 32 -5.75 3.38 -6.63
CA SER A 32 -4.65 3.71 -7.53
C SER A 32 -3.32 3.12 -7.05
N ALA A 33 -2.94 3.37 -5.80
CA ALA A 33 -1.74 2.80 -5.18
C ALA A 33 -1.77 1.27 -5.15
N ALA A 34 -2.90 0.67 -4.78
CA ALA A 34 -3.03 -0.78 -4.72
C ALA A 34 -2.88 -1.43 -6.10
N LYS A 35 -3.49 -0.86 -7.14
CA LYS A 35 -3.36 -1.33 -8.53
C LYS A 35 -1.92 -1.19 -9.03
N ALA A 36 -1.23 -0.09 -8.70
CA ALA A 36 0.18 0.07 -9.02
C ALA A 36 1.00 -1.08 -8.42
N VAL A 37 0.76 -1.46 -7.16
CA VAL A 37 1.46 -2.58 -6.53
C VAL A 37 1.09 -3.94 -7.14
N TRP A 38 -0.18 -4.20 -7.41
CA TRP A 38 -0.63 -5.53 -7.84
C TRP A 38 -0.47 -5.82 -9.32
N TYR A 39 -0.67 -4.81 -10.17
CA TYR A 39 -0.95 -5.02 -11.60
C TYR A 39 -0.11 -4.17 -12.56
N SER A 40 0.57 -3.12 -12.10
CA SER A 40 1.45 -2.34 -12.98
C SER A 40 2.80 -3.04 -13.19
N ASP A 41 3.39 -2.80 -14.36
CA ASP A 41 4.75 -3.23 -14.70
C ASP A 41 5.83 -2.24 -14.20
N ALA A 42 5.43 -1.13 -13.57
CA ALA A 42 6.37 -0.17 -13.00
C ALA A 42 7.23 -0.79 -11.88
N ASN A 43 8.50 -0.40 -11.84
CA ASN A 43 9.46 -0.83 -10.83
C ASN A 43 9.13 -0.17 -9.47
N LEU A 44 8.75 -0.99 -8.49
CA LEU A 44 8.34 -0.51 -7.18
C LEU A 44 9.48 0.13 -6.39
N LEU A 45 10.72 -0.30 -6.62
CA LEU A 45 11.87 0.29 -5.94
C LEU A 45 12.08 1.72 -6.42
N ASP A 46 11.99 1.96 -7.73
CA ASP A 46 12.18 3.29 -8.32
C ASP A 46 11.07 4.26 -7.87
N GLU A 47 9.81 3.79 -7.83
CA GLU A 47 8.68 4.56 -7.31
C GLU A 47 8.82 4.90 -5.82
N VAL A 48 9.32 3.96 -5.02
CA VAL A 48 9.58 4.20 -3.59
C VAL A 48 10.73 5.17 -3.41
N MET A 49 11.80 5.06 -4.19
CA MET A 49 12.91 6.02 -4.15
C MET A 49 12.43 7.43 -4.53
N ALA A 50 11.64 7.57 -5.60
CA ALA A 50 11.05 8.85 -5.99
C ALA A 50 10.18 9.46 -4.86
N PHE A 51 9.35 8.64 -4.20
CA PHE A 51 8.59 9.09 -3.03
C PHE A 51 9.51 9.54 -1.88
N LEU A 52 10.59 8.81 -1.59
CA LEU A 52 11.52 9.13 -0.51
C LEU A 52 12.35 10.40 -0.79
N GLU A 53 12.54 10.78 -2.04
CA GLU A 53 13.21 12.04 -2.42
C GLU A 53 12.35 13.26 -2.07
N GLU A 54 11.01 13.13 -2.15
CA GLU A 54 10.07 14.22 -1.90
C GLU A 54 9.56 14.26 -0.45
N HIS A 55 9.64 13.15 0.29
CA HIS A 55 9.08 13.01 1.64
C HIS A 55 10.15 12.71 2.70
N SER A 56 10.18 13.54 3.75
CA SER A 56 11.06 13.37 4.92
C SER A 56 10.31 13.27 6.25
N SER A 57 8.99 13.47 6.25
CA SER A 57 8.16 13.37 7.45
C SER A 57 8.06 11.92 7.90
N GLU A 58 8.54 11.62 9.11
CA GLU A 58 8.51 10.26 9.67
C GLU A 58 7.08 9.66 9.66
N MET A 59 6.06 10.48 9.89
CA MET A 59 4.67 10.02 9.85
C MET A 59 4.24 9.61 8.43
N GLU A 60 4.64 10.38 7.41
CA GLU A 60 4.34 10.07 6.01
C GLU A 60 5.06 8.79 5.57
N LEU A 61 6.33 8.65 5.95
CA LEU A 61 7.13 7.45 5.69
C LEU A 61 6.53 6.20 6.33
N ARG A 62 6.08 6.30 7.59
CA ARG A 62 5.40 5.19 8.29
C ARG A 62 4.08 4.82 7.62
N ARG A 63 3.29 5.80 7.19
CA ARG A 63 2.03 5.58 6.46
C ARG A 63 2.27 4.91 5.11
N ALA A 64 3.25 5.38 4.34
CA ALA A 64 3.63 4.78 3.06
C ALA A 64 4.15 3.34 3.23
N GLY A 65 5.05 3.12 4.20
CA GLY A 65 5.55 1.78 4.53
C GLY A 65 4.42 0.82 4.97
N TYR A 66 3.51 1.28 5.82
CA TYR A 66 2.32 0.52 6.20
C TYR A 66 1.47 0.15 4.99
N LEU A 67 1.20 1.09 4.07
CA LEU A 67 0.37 0.85 2.89
C LEU A 67 1.01 -0.18 1.97
N LEU A 68 2.30 -0.02 1.67
CA LEU A 68 3.03 -0.93 0.80
C LEU A 68 3.06 -2.35 1.39
N GLU A 69 3.32 -2.50 2.68
CA GLU A 69 3.25 -3.82 3.35
C GLU A 69 1.82 -4.35 3.42
N ARG A 70 0.82 -3.48 3.59
CA ARG A 70 -0.57 -3.90 3.61
C ARG A 70 -0.99 -4.49 2.27
N PHE A 71 -0.54 -3.91 1.16
CA PHE A 71 -0.87 -4.37 -0.19
C PHE A 71 -0.29 -5.76 -0.50
N THR A 72 0.85 -6.14 0.08
CA THR A 72 1.42 -7.49 -0.11
C THR A 72 0.64 -8.60 0.60
N ARG A 73 -0.20 -8.25 1.58
CA ARG A 73 -1.00 -9.23 2.36
C ARG A 73 -2.31 -9.62 1.67
N PHE A 74 -2.66 -9.01 0.53
CA PHE A 74 -3.83 -9.41 -0.24
C PHE A 74 -3.51 -10.57 -1.17
N SER A 75 -4.42 -11.54 -1.24
CA SER A 75 -4.24 -12.78 -2.02
C SER A 75 -4.17 -12.58 -3.54
N CYS A 76 -4.53 -11.39 -4.04
CA CYS A 76 -4.42 -11.03 -5.45
C CYS A 76 -3.01 -10.56 -5.85
N ALA A 77 -2.14 -10.25 -4.90
CA ALA A 77 -0.78 -9.80 -5.19
C ALA A 77 0.05 -10.98 -5.75
N PRO A 78 0.59 -10.90 -6.98
CA PRO A 78 1.44 -11.96 -7.52
C PRO A 78 2.74 -12.09 -6.71
N ASP A 79 3.25 -13.32 -6.53
CA ASP A 79 4.48 -13.58 -5.75
C ASP A 79 5.69 -12.73 -6.19
N GLY A 80 5.80 -12.45 -7.50
CA GLY A 80 6.82 -11.56 -8.03
C GLY A 80 6.69 -10.14 -7.50
N ARG A 81 5.48 -9.58 -7.54
CA ARG A 81 5.16 -8.24 -7.01
C ARG A 81 5.30 -8.17 -5.49
N VAL A 82 4.91 -9.23 -4.77
CA VAL A 82 5.12 -9.34 -3.32
C VAL A 82 6.60 -9.25 -2.98
N LYS A 83 7.47 -10.01 -3.66
CA LYS A 83 8.93 -9.98 -3.43
C LYS A 83 9.53 -8.62 -3.74
N GLU A 84 9.10 -8.01 -4.83
CA GLU A 84 9.54 -6.67 -5.25
C GLU A 84 9.14 -5.60 -4.21
N ALA A 85 7.88 -5.62 -3.77
CA ALA A 85 7.38 -4.73 -2.72
C ALA A 85 8.12 -4.94 -1.39
N LEU A 86 8.41 -6.19 -1.00
CA LEU A 86 9.19 -6.49 0.20
C LEU A 86 10.62 -5.94 0.13
N LYS A 87 11.25 -5.98 -1.05
CA LYS A 87 12.56 -5.36 -1.26
C LYS A 87 12.47 -3.83 -1.16
N ALA A 88 11.45 -3.22 -1.75
CA ALA A 88 11.23 -1.78 -1.65
C ALA A 88 10.92 -1.32 -0.21
N LEU A 89 10.26 -2.16 0.59
CA LEU A 89 9.96 -1.92 2.01
C LEU A 89 11.21 -1.81 2.90
N GLU A 90 12.36 -2.35 2.46
CA GLU A 90 13.62 -2.17 3.17
C GLU A 90 14.02 -0.69 3.21
N GLN A 91 13.69 0.09 2.17
CA GLN A 91 13.95 1.54 2.12
C GLN A 91 13.12 2.29 3.17
N PHE A 92 11.84 1.95 3.32
CA PHE A 92 11.01 2.54 4.37
C PHE A 92 11.46 2.12 5.77
N SER A 93 11.92 0.89 5.95
CA SER A 93 12.38 0.41 7.25
C SER A 93 13.71 1.07 7.66
N ALA A 94 14.54 1.45 6.69
CA ALA A 94 15.74 2.25 6.91
C ALA A 94 15.41 3.72 7.23
N SER A 95 14.42 4.30 6.56
CA SER A 95 14.04 5.71 6.72
C SER A 95 13.07 5.99 7.88
N ALA A 96 12.27 5.01 8.28
CA ALA A 96 11.34 5.07 9.39
C ALA A 96 11.47 3.80 10.23
N SER A 97 12.00 3.93 11.45
CA SER A 97 12.24 2.79 12.33
C SER A 97 10.93 2.10 12.70
N LYS A 98 10.78 0.83 12.28
CA LYS A 98 9.68 -0.03 12.74
C LYS A 98 9.78 -0.26 14.24
N GLN A 99 8.63 -0.24 14.92
CA GLN A 99 8.58 -0.53 16.34
C GLN A 99 8.41 -2.03 16.56
N ASP A 100 9.15 -2.60 17.51
CA ASP A 100 8.98 -3.99 17.93
C ASP A 100 7.65 -4.10 18.69
N VAL A 101 6.63 -4.63 18.01
CA VAL A 101 5.31 -4.80 18.59
C VAL A 101 5.23 -6.16 19.23
N LYS A 102 5.27 -6.17 20.56
CA LYS A 102 4.96 -7.37 21.34
C LYS A 102 3.53 -7.81 21.00
N PRO A 103 3.31 -9.08 20.62
CA PRO A 103 1.98 -9.57 20.31
C PRO A 103 1.06 -9.35 21.52
N GLN A 104 0.01 -8.55 21.34
CA GLN A 104 -0.96 -8.32 22.39
C GLN A 104 -1.84 -9.58 22.50
N GLY A 105 -1.86 -10.20 23.68
CA GLY A 105 -2.73 -11.33 23.98
C GLY A 105 -4.20 -10.99 23.75
N ALA A 106 -5.06 -12.02 23.59
CA ALA A 106 -6.46 -11.93 23.17
C ALA A 106 -7.18 -10.65 23.63
N VAL A 107 -7.20 -9.64 22.76
CA VAL A 107 -7.88 -8.36 22.98
C VAL A 107 -9.35 -8.52 22.60
N ALA A 108 -10.27 -7.89 23.36
CA ALA A 108 -11.68 -7.83 23.00
C ALA A 108 -11.85 -7.33 21.55
N LEU A 109 -12.71 -7.97 20.76
CA LEU A 109 -12.96 -7.66 19.33
C LEU A 109 -13.16 -6.15 19.04
N ARG A 110 -13.69 -5.38 20.00
CA ARG A 110 -13.91 -3.93 19.90
C ARG A 110 -12.63 -3.08 19.95
N SER A 111 -11.51 -3.65 20.38
CA SER A 111 -10.22 -2.97 20.52
C SER A 111 -9.15 -3.57 19.61
N ARG A 112 -9.55 -4.37 18.60
CA ARG A 112 -8.64 -4.99 17.64
C ARG A 112 -8.02 -3.91 16.77
N ARG A 113 -6.83 -3.44 17.18
CA ARG A 113 -6.01 -2.54 16.37
C ARG A 113 -5.42 -3.34 15.22
N ASP A 114 -5.16 -2.64 14.12
CA ASP A 114 -4.42 -3.23 13.01
C ASP A 114 -2.98 -3.43 13.47
N ASP A 115 -2.60 -4.66 13.86
CA ASP A 115 -1.27 -4.97 14.39
C ASP A 115 -0.16 -4.56 13.41
N LEU A 116 -0.44 -4.56 12.10
CA LEU A 116 0.47 -4.04 11.09
C LEU A 116 0.66 -2.52 11.25
N ALA A 117 -0.41 -1.75 11.42
CA ALA A 117 -0.32 -0.31 11.65
C ALA A 117 0.50 -0.01 12.91
N VAL A 118 0.27 -0.76 14.00
CA VAL A 118 1.02 -0.61 15.24
C VAL A 118 2.52 -0.91 15.01
N SER A 119 2.87 -1.92 14.21
CA SER A 119 4.28 -2.24 13.90
C SER A 119 5.02 -1.15 13.12
N TRP A 120 4.27 -0.35 12.37
CA TRP A 120 4.76 0.86 11.71
C TRP A 120 4.70 2.10 12.63
N GLY A 121 4.37 1.93 13.91
CA GLY A 121 4.26 3.04 14.87
C GLY A 121 3.08 3.97 14.58
N LEU A 122 2.03 3.48 13.92
CA LEU A 122 0.81 4.21 13.61
C LEU A 122 -0.28 3.94 14.64
N SER A 123 -1.09 4.96 14.91
CA SER A 123 -2.29 4.83 15.76
C SER A 123 -3.54 4.41 14.95
N GLU A 124 -3.44 4.51 13.63
CA GLU A 124 -4.49 4.32 12.67
C GLU A 124 -4.05 3.36 11.56
N GLY A 125 -4.99 2.49 11.12
CA GLY A 125 -4.88 1.75 9.87
C GLY A 125 -5.98 2.19 8.90
N LEU A 126 -6.20 1.43 7.82
CA LEU A 126 -7.24 1.74 6.83
C LEU A 126 -8.67 1.67 7.40
N GLY A 127 -8.93 0.84 8.41
CA GLY A 127 -10.29 0.64 8.92
C GLY A 127 -11.26 0.22 7.81
N LEU A 128 -12.38 0.93 7.66
CA LEU A 128 -13.37 0.65 6.61
C LEU A 128 -12.88 1.02 5.20
N LYS A 129 -11.84 1.85 5.06
CA LYS A 129 -11.28 2.24 3.75
C LYS A 129 -10.73 1.05 2.97
N ALA A 130 -10.32 -0.02 3.65
CA ALA A 130 -9.92 -1.26 3.00
C ALA A 130 -11.04 -1.89 2.16
N GLN A 131 -12.31 -1.54 2.36
CA GLN A 131 -13.43 -2.02 1.55
C GLN A 131 -13.40 -1.51 0.12
N ALA A 132 -12.84 -0.31 -0.13
CA ALA A 132 -12.66 0.23 -1.48
C ALA A 132 -11.79 -0.68 -2.37
N LEU A 133 -10.94 -1.49 -1.75
CA LEU A 133 -10.05 -2.42 -2.45
C LEU A 133 -10.73 -3.75 -2.83
N MET A 134 -11.86 -4.11 -2.20
CA MET A 134 -12.49 -5.43 -2.34
C MET A 134 -12.79 -5.83 -3.79
N PRO A 135 -13.33 -4.95 -4.65
CA PRO A 135 -13.61 -5.31 -6.05
C PRO A 135 -12.35 -5.73 -6.83
N PHE A 136 -11.19 -5.21 -6.43
CA PHE A 136 -9.91 -5.38 -7.13
C PHE A 136 -9.08 -6.54 -6.59
N GLN A 137 -9.55 -7.24 -5.55
CA GLN A 137 -8.87 -8.38 -4.93
C GLN A 137 -9.13 -9.72 -5.64
N THR A 138 -9.65 -9.69 -6.86
CA THR A 138 -10.03 -10.89 -7.60
C THR A 138 -9.04 -11.19 -8.71
N ARG A 139 -8.72 -12.48 -8.91
CA ARG A 139 -8.01 -12.94 -10.12
C ARG A 139 -8.79 -12.64 -11.41
N HIS A 140 -10.11 -12.44 -11.30
CA HIS A 140 -10.95 -12.06 -12.44
C HIS A 140 -10.57 -10.66 -12.94
N TYR A 141 -10.38 -9.70 -12.04
CA TYR A 141 -9.95 -8.35 -12.39
C TYR A 141 -8.61 -8.34 -13.15
N GLU A 142 -7.66 -9.18 -12.74
CA GLU A 142 -6.37 -9.34 -13.44
C GLU A 142 -6.55 -9.83 -14.89
N ALA A 143 -7.47 -10.77 -15.12
CA ALA A 143 -7.76 -11.28 -16.45
C ALA A 143 -8.47 -10.24 -17.34
N GLU A 144 -9.38 -9.45 -16.78
CA GLU A 144 -10.02 -8.34 -17.46
C GLU A 144 -9.01 -7.27 -17.88
N GLN A 145 -8.07 -6.91 -16.98
CA GLN A 145 -7.00 -5.95 -17.28
C GLN A 145 -6.09 -6.44 -18.40
N ARG A 146 -5.67 -7.72 -18.38
CA ARG A 146 -4.88 -8.29 -19.48
C ARG A 146 -5.60 -8.26 -20.82
N THR A 147 -6.93 -8.44 -20.81
CA THR A 147 -7.75 -8.41 -22.04
C THR A 147 -7.95 -6.98 -22.53
N ALA A 148 -8.05 -6.00 -21.62
CA ALA A 148 -8.20 -4.59 -21.97
C ALA A 148 -6.92 -3.94 -22.52
N SER A 149 -5.75 -4.50 -22.16
CA SER A 149 -4.42 -4.04 -22.61
C SER A 149 -3.87 -4.78 -23.84
N ALA A 150 -4.56 -5.82 -24.33
CA ALA A 150 -4.21 -6.59 -25.53
C ALA A 150 -4.89 -6.05 -26.79
#